data_AF-A0A960WSZ3-F1
#
_entry.id   AF-A0A960WSZ3-F1
#
_cell.length_a   1.000
_cell.length_b   1.000
_cell.length_c   1.000
_cell.angle_alpha   90.00
_cell.angle_beta   90.00
_cell.angle_gamma   90.00
#
_symmetry.space_group_name_H-M   'P 1'
#
loop_
_entity.id
_entity.type
_entity.pdbx_description
1 polymer ?
#
loop_
_entity_poly.entity_id
_entity_poly.type
_entity_poly.pdbx_seq_one_letter_code
_entity_poly.pdbx_strand_id
1 'polypeptide(L)'
;MSNDTSAIVSKVWNYAHVLKNAGVGYGDYVEQITYLLFLKLADEMTELGFDNPIPTEFQWSELSSRSGDDLEVHYRHTLENLGKQPGLVGIIFRKAQNK
;
A
#
# COMPACT_ATOMS: atom_id res chain seq x y z
N MET A 1 -8.71 -16.47 19.97
CA MET A 1 -8.78 -15.42 18.93
C MET A 1 -7.55 -14.49 18.98
N SER A 2 -6.35 -15.01 19.32
CA SER A 2 -5.14 -14.19 19.56
C SER A 2 -3.93 -14.64 18.72
N ASN A 3 -4.06 -15.73 17.95
CA ASN A 3 -2.96 -16.32 17.17
C ASN A 3 -2.88 -15.78 15.74
N ASP A 4 -3.98 -15.30 15.16
CA ASP A 4 -3.99 -14.85 13.76
C ASP A 4 -3.30 -13.48 13.60
N THR A 5 -3.50 -12.58 14.55
CA THR A 5 -2.85 -11.26 14.56
C THR A 5 -1.33 -11.38 14.72
N SER A 6 -0.84 -12.28 15.59
CA SER A 6 0.59 -12.49 15.78
C SER A 6 1.25 -13.14 14.55
N ALA A 7 0.53 -14.01 13.84
CA ALA A 7 0.98 -14.61 12.59
C ALA A 7 1.08 -13.59 11.45
N ILE A 8 0.11 -12.68 11.33
CA ILE A 8 0.13 -11.59 10.35
C ILE A 8 1.29 -10.63 10.65
N VAL A 9 1.45 -10.20 11.91
CA VAL A 9 2.57 -9.34 12.33
C VAL A 9 3.91 -9.99 12.02
N SER A 10 4.05 -11.29 12.28
CA SER A 10 5.28 -12.05 11.97
C SER A 10 5.58 -12.10 10.46
N LYS A 11 4.56 -12.25 9.61
CA LYS A 11 4.71 -12.18 8.15
C LYS A 11 5.19 -10.81 7.68
N VAL A 12 4.58 -9.74 8.21
CA VAL A 12 4.97 -8.35 7.88
C VAL A 12 6.42 -8.09 8.27
N TRP A 13 6.84 -8.54 9.46
CA TRP A 13 8.23 -8.42 9.93
C TRP A 13 9.23 -9.22 9.09
N ASN A 14 8.87 -10.41 8.62
CA ASN A 14 9.73 -11.21 7.75
C ASN A 14 9.94 -10.54 6.37
N TYR A 15 8.90 -9.96 5.78
CA TYR A 15 9.03 -9.20 4.52
C TYR A 15 9.86 -7.93 4.71
N ALA A 16 9.68 -7.22 5.83
CA ALA A 16 10.50 -6.06 6.16
C ALA A 16 11.99 -6.43 6.24
N HIS A 17 12.33 -7.61 6.77
CA HIS A 17 13.72 -8.04 6.89
C HIS A 17 14.42 -8.34 5.54
N VAL A 18 13.66 -8.72 4.51
CA VAL A 18 14.17 -8.99 3.15
C VAL A 18 14.54 -7.70 2.41
N LEU A 19 13.73 -6.65 2.55
CA LEU A 19 13.92 -5.37 1.85
C LEU A 19 15.04 -4.52 2.45
N LYS A 20 15.31 -4.66 3.75
CA LYS A 20 16.48 -4.06 4.43
C LYS A 20 17.82 -4.42 3.77
N ASN A 21 17.92 -5.62 3.18
CA ASN A 21 19.17 -6.08 2.57
C ASN A 21 19.41 -5.51 1.15
N ALA A 22 18.45 -4.76 0.59
CA ALA A 22 18.51 -4.22 -0.77
C ALA A 22 19.03 -2.76 -0.86
N GLY A 23 19.43 -2.14 0.25
CA GLY A 23 20.03 -0.80 0.25
C GLY A 23 19.04 0.38 0.21
N VAL A 24 17.74 0.11 0.26
CA VAL A 24 16.72 1.13 0.54
C VAL A 24 16.78 1.50 2.03
N GLY A 25 16.69 2.79 2.35
CA GLY A 25 16.60 3.24 3.73
C GLY A 25 15.49 2.49 4.46
N TYR A 26 15.74 2.02 5.68
CA TYR A 26 14.77 1.19 6.42
C TYR A 26 13.39 1.86 6.53
N GLY A 27 13.37 3.19 6.63
CA GLY A 27 12.12 3.97 6.62
C GLY A 27 11.43 3.98 5.26
N ASP A 28 12.16 4.16 4.16
CA ASP A 28 11.59 4.35 2.82
C ASP A 28 10.88 3.09 2.31
N TYR A 29 11.49 1.89 2.46
CA TYR A 29 10.81 0.68 2.01
C TYR A 29 9.63 0.31 2.91
N VAL A 30 9.72 0.56 4.22
CA VAL A 30 8.60 0.30 5.15
C VAL A 30 7.42 1.20 4.79
N GLU A 31 7.68 2.44 4.42
CA GLU A 31 6.68 3.38 3.94
C GLU A 31 5.99 2.86 2.66
N GLN A 32 6.77 2.44 1.64
CA GLN A 32 6.19 1.89 0.41
C GLN A 32 5.37 0.62 0.65
N ILE A 33 5.87 -0.33 1.45
CA ILE A 33 5.09 -1.53 1.81
C ILE A 33 3.80 -1.14 2.51
N THR A 34 3.84 -0.15 3.41
CA THR A 34 2.66 0.29 4.16
C THR A 34 1.57 0.81 3.22
N TYR A 35 1.95 1.59 2.20
CA TYR A 35 1.02 2.06 1.18
C TYR A 35 0.42 0.92 0.35
N LEU A 36 1.26 0.01 -0.14
CA LEU A 36 0.81 -1.16 -0.90
C LEU A 36 -0.12 -2.07 -0.08
N LEU A 37 0.21 -2.28 1.20
CA LEU A 37 -0.59 -3.07 2.12
C LEU A 37 -1.96 -2.42 2.36
N PHE A 38 -2.03 -1.09 2.49
CA PHE A 38 -3.30 -0.40 2.63
C PHE A 38 -4.18 -0.55 1.39
N LEU A 39 -3.60 -0.39 0.19
CA LEU A 39 -4.33 -0.61 -1.07
C LEU A 39 -4.85 -2.04 -1.18
N LYS A 40 -4.01 -3.04 -0.87
CA LYS A 40 -4.46 -4.44 -0.93
C LYS A 40 -5.49 -4.76 0.15
N LEU A 41 -5.37 -4.20 1.35
CA LEU A 41 -6.35 -4.40 2.41
C LEU A 41 -7.73 -3.82 2.02
N ALA A 42 -7.76 -2.63 1.41
CA ALA A 42 -8.99 -2.03 0.93
C ALA A 42 -9.69 -2.89 -0.14
N ASP A 43 -8.91 -3.49 -1.04
CA ASP A 43 -9.37 -4.43 -2.05
C ASP A 43 -9.97 -5.71 -1.43
N GLU A 44 -9.25 -6.35 -0.50
CA GLU A 44 -9.75 -7.52 0.25
C GLU A 44 -11.02 -7.23 1.05
N MET A 45 -11.13 -6.05 1.66
CA MET A 45 -12.35 -5.63 2.37
C MET A 45 -13.54 -5.48 1.41
N THR A 46 -13.28 -5.08 0.16
CA THR A 46 -14.32 -4.99 -0.87
C THR A 46 -14.87 -6.37 -1.24
N GLU A 47 -14.00 -7.38 -1.35
CA GLU A 47 -14.41 -8.77 -1.58
C GLU A 47 -15.27 -9.33 -0.43
N LEU A 48 -15.07 -8.83 0.80
CA LEU A 48 -15.87 -9.16 1.98
C LEU A 48 -17.19 -8.35 2.09
N GLY A 49 -17.48 -7.49 1.12
CA GLY A 49 -18.72 -6.71 1.04
C GLY A 49 -18.69 -5.35 1.75
N PHE A 50 -17.52 -4.84 2.12
CA PHE A 50 -17.35 -3.48 2.63
C PHE A 50 -17.10 -2.47 1.50
N ASP A 51 -17.39 -1.20 1.75
CA ASP A 51 -17.11 -0.14 0.79
C ASP A 51 -15.60 0.09 0.64
N ASN A 52 -15.15 0.27 -0.60
CA ASN A 52 -13.77 0.62 -0.89
C ASN A 52 -13.55 2.13 -0.71
N PRO A 53 -12.67 2.57 0.22
CA PRO A 53 -12.37 3.99 0.40
C PRO A 53 -11.45 4.56 -0.68
N ILE A 54 -10.90 3.72 -1.57
CA ILE A 54 -9.99 4.10 -2.64
C ILE A 54 -10.79 4.37 -3.94
N PRO A 55 -10.60 5.52 -4.60
CA PRO A 55 -11.19 5.80 -5.90
C PRO A 55 -10.83 4.72 -6.93
N THR A 56 -11.78 4.35 -7.79
CA THR A 56 -11.65 3.23 -8.73
C THR A 56 -10.37 3.26 -9.56
N GLU A 57 -9.93 4.44 -10.03
CA GLU A 57 -8.71 4.55 -10.86
C GLU A 57 -7.41 4.21 -10.11
N PHE A 58 -7.44 4.20 -8.78
CA PHE A 58 -6.26 4.00 -7.91
C PHE A 58 -6.35 2.72 -7.08
N GLN A 59 -7.34 1.85 -7.34
CA GLN A 59 -7.52 0.61 -6.61
C GLN A 59 -6.40 -0.39 -6.89
N TRP A 60 -6.27 -1.40 -6.03
CA TRP A 60 -5.23 -2.42 -6.15
C TRP A 60 -5.25 -3.15 -7.50
N SER A 61 -6.42 -3.40 -8.09
CA SER A 61 -6.58 -4.00 -9.41
C SER A 61 -5.92 -3.19 -10.53
N GLU A 62 -6.03 -1.86 -10.49
CA GLU A 62 -5.38 -0.96 -11.44
C GLU A 62 -3.87 -0.96 -11.31
N LEU A 63 -3.36 -1.12 -10.08
CA LEU A 63 -1.92 -1.20 -9.83
C LEU A 63 -1.36 -2.57 -10.25
N SER A 64 -1.98 -3.66 -9.81
CA SER A 64 -1.50 -5.03 -9.99
C SER A 64 -1.60 -5.55 -11.42
N SER A 65 -2.41 -4.93 -12.27
CA SER A 65 -2.51 -5.25 -13.69
C SER A 65 -1.42 -4.60 -14.57
N ARG A 66 -0.64 -3.67 -14.01
CA ARG A 66 0.40 -2.91 -14.72
C ARG A 66 1.80 -3.46 -14.47
N SER A 67 2.76 -3.11 -15.33
CA SER A 67 4.15 -3.52 -15.19
C SER A 67 5.13 -2.50 -15.77
N GLY A 68 6.40 -2.59 -15.39
CA GLY A 68 7.47 -1.72 -15.87
C GLY A 68 7.21 -0.23 -15.60
N ASP A 69 7.56 0.62 -16.56
CA ASP A 69 7.45 2.08 -16.44
C ASP A 69 6.01 2.54 -16.22
N ASP A 70 5.01 1.87 -16.82
CA ASP A 70 3.59 2.20 -16.64
C ASP A 70 3.15 2.01 -15.18
N LEU A 71 3.61 0.92 -14.55
CA LEU A 71 3.37 0.68 -13.13
C LEU A 71 4.00 1.77 -12.26
N GLU A 72 5.25 2.15 -12.54
CA GLU A 72 5.95 3.15 -11.74
C GLU A 72 5.26 4.53 -11.82
N VAL A 73 4.89 4.94 -13.03
CA VAL A 73 4.19 6.22 -13.28
C VAL A 73 2.81 6.19 -12.62
N HIS A 74 2.06 5.10 -12.80
CA HIS A 74 0.74 4.97 -12.22
C HIS A 74 0.81 4.98 -10.69
N TYR A 75 1.75 4.25 -10.10
CA TYR A 75 1.93 4.22 -8.64
C TYR A 75 2.23 5.61 -8.08
N ARG A 76 3.08 6.39 -8.76
CA ARG A 76 3.36 7.78 -8.38
C ARG A 76 2.09 8.64 -8.37
N HIS A 77 1.27 8.55 -9.42
CA HIS A 77 -0.01 9.25 -9.48
C HIS A 77 -1.00 8.78 -8.41
N THR A 78 -1.04 7.48 -8.11
CA THR A 78 -1.84 6.92 -7.02
C THR A 78 -1.46 7.57 -5.70
N LEU A 79 -0.18 7.57 -5.31
CA LEU A 79 0.26 8.17 -4.05
C LEU A 79 -0.07 9.67 -3.98
N GLU A 80 0.18 10.41 -5.05
CA GLU A 80 -0.11 11.85 -5.10
C GLU A 80 -1.60 12.17 -4.97
N ASN A 81 -2.48 11.40 -5.62
CA ASN A 81 -3.92 11.67 -5.61
C ASN A 81 -4.58 11.18 -4.32
N LEU A 82 -4.15 10.06 -3.77
CA LEU A 82 -4.63 9.59 -2.46
C LEU A 82 -4.21 10.55 -1.35
N GLY A 83 -3.02 11.14 -1.42
CA GLY A 83 -2.58 12.18 -0.48
C GLY A 83 -3.39 13.48 -0.53
N LYS A 84 -4.20 13.69 -1.57
CA LYS A 84 -5.11 14.85 -1.72
C LYS A 84 -6.53 14.56 -1.27
N GLN A 85 -6.87 13.30 -0.98
CA GLN A 85 -8.22 12.93 -0.55
C GLN A 85 -8.56 13.51 0.84
N PRO A 86 -9.84 13.75 1.15
CA PRO A 86 -10.24 14.07 2.51
C PRO A 86 -10.20 12.84 3.42
N GLY A 87 -10.28 13.07 4.74
CA GLY A 87 -10.44 12.00 5.72
C GLY A 87 -9.20 11.12 5.90
N LEU A 88 -9.43 9.86 6.31
CA LEU A 88 -8.36 8.94 6.71
C LEU A 88 -7.39 8.61 5.56
N VAL A 89 -7.90 8.45 4.34
CA VAL A 89 -7.07 8.16 3.16
C VAL A 89 -6.05 9.27 2.93
N GLY A 90 -6.49 10.54 2.90
CA GLY A 90 -5.58 11.67 2.77
C GLY A 90 -4.53 11.78 3.87
N ILE A 91 -4.89 11.39 5.10
CA ILE A 91 -3.96 11.39 6.24
C ILE A 91 -2.88 10.32 6.06
N ILE A 92 -3.25 9.10 5.63
CA ILE A 92 -2.32 7.99 5.43
C ILE A 92 -1.32 8.30 4.31
N PHE A 93 -1.81 8.84 3.18
CA PHE A 93 -0.99 9.12 1.99
C PHE A 93 -0.43 10.55 1.95
N ARG A 94 -0.48 11.28 3.08
CA ARG A 94 -0.09 12.69 3.09
C ARG A 94 1.39 12.84 2.76
N LYS A 95 1.69 13.55 1.66
CA LYS A 95 3.05 13.73 1.13
C LYS A 95 3.77 12.40 0.80
N ALA A 96 3.01 11.33 0.54
CA ALA A 96 3.55 10.08 0.04
C ALA A 96 4.35 10.34 -1.25
N GLN A 97 5.52 9.71 -1.35
CA GLN A 97 6.36 9.77 -2.55
C GLN A 97 6.84 8.36 -2.89
N ASN A 98 6.90 8.05 -4.18
CA ASN A 98 7.59 6.86 -4.64
C ASN A 98 9.11 7.05 -4.42
N LYS A 99 9.81 6.02 -3.93
CA LYS A 99 11.22 6.07 -3.50
C LYS A 99 12.09 5.08 -4.27
#